data_AF-A0AAN8VI02-F1
#
_entry.id   AF-A0AAN8VI02-F1
#
_cell.length_a   1.000
_cell.length_b   1.000
_cell.length_c   1.000
_cell.angle_alpha   90.00
_cell.angle_beta   90.00
_cell.angle_gamma   90.00
#
_symmetry.space_group_name_H-M   'P 1'
#
loop_
_entity.id
_entity.type
_entity.pdbx_description
1 polymer ?
#
loop_
_entity_poly.entity_id
_entity_poly.type
_entity_poly.pdbx_seq_one_letter_code
_entity_poly.pdbx_strand_id
1 'polypeptide(L)'
;MEEFMRHQADKGLTLKCVCEDHCGRVQLAKAYYDGLTKSLNKNFGGGGLIASMEQCNDFFFLATKDKSMGGVNRNGDPMGVYCLQGVHMIHCSYNRLWQGQFIQPERDMFQSDHVCAKFHAGSRTICGGPIYVSDKGGRHNFDLLRKLVIPGGTILRCQHHALLTRDSLFENPLFDDKTLLKIWNLNKIPFFM
;
A
#
# COMPACT_ATOMS: atom_id res chain seq x y z
N MET A 1 -17.82 3.65 8.07
CA MET A 1 -16.75 3.00 7.29
C MET A 1 -17.30 2.36 6.01
N GLU A 2 -18.37 1.54 6.05
CA GLU A 2 -19.03 1.04 4.81
C GLU A 2 -19.38 2.15 3.82
N GLU A 3 -19.91 3.26 4.31
CA GLU A 3 -20.25 4.45 3.52
C GLU A 3 -19.07 5.05 2.74
N PHE A 4 -17.85 4.98 3.31
CA PHE A 4 -16.61 5.38 2.64
C PHE A 4 -16.18 4.37 1.55
N MET A 5 -16.48 3.08 1.75
CA MET A 5 -16.19 2.03 0.77
C MET A 5 -17.21 2.00 -0.38
N ARG A 6 -18.48 2.33 -0.14
CA ARG A 6 -19.49 2.53 -1.19
C ARG A 6 -19.02 3.59 -2.21
N HIS A 7 -18.48 4.70 -1.73
CA HIS A 7 -17.87 5.74 -2.58
C HIS A 7 -16.63 5.28 -3.38
N GLN A 8 -15.94 4.19 -3.02
CA GLN A 8 -14.80 3.69 -3.81
C GLN A 8 -15.24 2.79 -4.96
N ALA A 9 -16.28 1.96 -4.76
CA ALA A 9 -16.90 1.22 -5.86
C ALA A 9 -17.49 2.17 -6.92
N ASP A 10 -17.98 3.34 -6.46
CA ASP A 10 -18.57 4.37 -7.31
C ASP A 10 -17.56 5.01 -8.28
N LYS A 11 -16.27 5.15 -7.93
CA LYS A 11 -15.26 5.79 -8.81
C LYS A 11 -15.24 5.20 -10.23
N GLY A 12 -15.29 3.87 -10.36
CA GLY A 12 -15.28 3.19 -11.66
C GLY A 12 -16.58 3.36 -12.44
N LEU A 13 -17.71 3.53 -11.74
CA LEU A 13 -19.03 3.75 -12.31
C LEU A 13 -19.23 5.21 -12.72
N THR A 14 -18.95 6.15 -11.81
CA THR A 14 -18.88 7.59 -12.06
C THR A 14 -17.97 7.90 -13.25
N LEU A 15 -16.76 7.34 -13.30
CA LEU A 15 -15.86 7.54 -14.45
C LEU A 15 -16.47 6.98 -15.74
N LYS A 16 -17.18 5.83 -15.69
CA LYS A 16 -17.86 5.28 -16.86
C LYS A 16 -18.96 6.23 -17.37
N CYS A 17 -19.84 6.71 -16.50
CA CYS A 17 -20.92 7.63 -16.87
C CYS A 17 -20.37 8.97 -17.41
N VAL A 18 -19.35 9.56 -16.77
CA VAL A 18 -18.68 10.78 -17.27
C VAL A 18 -17.97 10.55 -18.63
N CYS A 19 -17.66 9.30 -18.97
CA CYS A 19 -17.00 8.95 -20.23
C CYS A 19 -17.94 8.64 -21.40
N GLU A 20 -19.26 8.52 -21.18
CA GLU A 20 -20.20 8.15 -22.25
C GLU A 20 -20.23 9.21 -23.37
N ASP A 21 -20.20 10.49 -23.01
CA ASP A 21 -20.08 11.62 -23.96
C ASP A 21 -18.62 12.04 -24.27
N HIS A 22 -17.61 11.35 -23.70
CA HIS A 22 -16.19 11.76 -23.76
C HIS A 22 -15.28 10.66 -24.33
N CYS A 23 -15.72 10.05 -25.44
CA CYS A 23 -14.98 9.04 -26.21
C CYS A 23 -14.57 7.78 -25.41
N GLY A 24 -15.24 7.50 -24.30
CA GLY A 24 -15.02 6.32 -23.48
C GLY A 24 -13.80 6.39 -22.54
N ARG A 25 -13.86 5.55 -21.51
CA ARG A 25 -12.93 5.49 -20.35
C ARG A 25 -11.45 5.60 -20.70
N VAL A 26 -11.03 4.97 -21.80
CA VAL A 26 -9.62 4.90 -22.24
C VAL A 26 -9.08 6.27 -22.68
N GLN A 27 -9.89 7.10 -23.34
CA GLN A 27 -9.42 8.40 -23.83
C GLN A 27 -9.37 9.43 -22.68
N LEU A 28 -10.36 9.42 -21.77
CA LEU A 28 -10.30 10.27 -20.58
C LEU A 28 -9.13 9.87 -19.65
N ALA A 29 -8.89 8.56 -19.45
CA ALA A 29 -7.75 8.08 -18.68
C ALA A 29 -6.40 8.55 -19.28
N LYS A 30 -6.22 8.47 -20.61
CA LYS A 30 -5.01 9.00 -21.27
C LYS A 30 -4.85 10.51 -21.05
N ALA A 31 -5.90 11.29 -21.24
CA ALA A 31 -5.85 12.74 -21.04
C ALA A 31 -5.54 13.12 -19.58
N TYR A 32 -6.12 12.38 -18.63
CA TYR A 32 -5.86 12.52 -17.20
C TYR A 32 -4.40 12.24 -16.84
N TYR A 33 -3.85 11.07 -17.22
CA TYR A 33 -2.47 10.70 -16.87
C TYR A 33 -1.41 11.53 -17.62
N ASP A 34 -1.69 11.97 -18.86
CA ASP A 34 -0.85 12.94 -19.57
C ASP A 34 -0.83 14.32 -18.87
N GLY A 35 -1.99 14.85 -18.51
CA GLY A 35 -2.11 16.11 -17.76
C GLY A 35 -1.44 16.05 -16.38
N LEU A 36 -1.64 14.95 -15.65
CA LEU A 36 -1.00 14.67 -14.36
C LEU A 36 0.53 14.58 -14.51
N THR A 37 1.02 13.81 -15.48
CA THR A 37 2.46 13.69 -15.80
C THR A 37 3.07 15.05 -16.16
N LYS A 38 2.40 15.86 -16.96
CA LYS A 38 2.84 17.22 -17.32
C LYS A 38 2.92 18.13 -16.09
N SER A 39 1.94 18.06 -15.18
CA SER A 39 1.96 18.80 -13.92
C SER A 39 3.10 18.35 -12.99
N LEU A 40 3.31 17.03 -12.84
CA LEU A 40 4.40 16.47 -12.04
C LEU A 40 5.77 16.85 -12.58
N ASN A 41 5.99 16.76 -13.90
CA ASN A 41 7.23 17.21 -14.54
C ASN A 41 7.50 18.70 -14.31
N LYS A 42 6.47 19.55 -14.46
CA LYS A 42 6.60 21.01 -14.34
C LYS A 42 6.84 21.47 -12.90
N ASN A 43 6.12 20.90 -11.93
CA ASN A 43 6.04 21.44 -10.57
C ASN A 43 6.83 20.63 -9.52
N PHE A 44 7.11 19.34 -9.79
CA PHE A 44 7.69 18.39 -8.83
C PHE A 44 8.86 17.57 -9.42
N GLY A 45 9.46 18.03 -10.53
CA GLY A 45 10.60 17.37 -11.17
C GLY A 45 10.31 15.98 -11.76
N GLY A 46 9.03 15.64 -11.97
CA GLY A 46 8.60 14.35 -12.52
C GLY A 46 8.52 13.20 -11.50
N GLY A 47 8.51 13.52 -10.21
CA GLY A 47 8.35 12.54 -9.12
C GLY A 47 7.45 13.05 -8.00
N GLY A 48 7.44 12.32 -6.88
CA GLY A 48 6.75 12.72 -5.65
C GLY A 48 5.28 12.37 -5.54
N LEU A 49 4.63 11.83 -6.59
CA LEU A 49 3.24 11.37 -6.46
C LEU A 49 3.14 10.10 -5.61
N ILE A 50 2.14 10.10 -4.72
CA ILE A 50 1.56 8.92 -4.08
C ILE A 50 0.11 8.86 -4.55
N ALA A 51 -0.26 7.83 -5.31
CA ALA A 51 -1.63 7.58 -5.70
C ALA A 51 -2.32 6.66 -4.67
N SER A 52 -3.61 6.86 -4.43
CA SER A 52 -4.35 6.10 -3.42
C SER A 52 -5.53 5.36 -4.05
N MET A 53 -5.62 4.06 -3.77
CA MET A 53 -6.67 3.15 -4.26
C MET A 53 -6.70 2.91 -5.78
N GLU A 54 -5.67 3.36 -6.52
CA GLU A 54 -5.55 3.16 -7.97
C GLU A 54 -5.10 1.74 -8.35
N GLN A 55 -6.05 0.81 -8.36
CA GLN A 55 -5.82 -0.61 -8.71
C GLN A 55 -6.43 -1.00 -10.07
N CYS A 56 -6.63 -0.04 -10.98
CA CYS A 56 -7.16 -0.30 -12.32
C CYS A 56 -6.05 -0.54 -13.36
N ASN A 57 -6.36 -1.31 -14.41
CA ASN A 57 -5.41 -1.58 -15.51
C ASN A 57 -4.93 -0.29 -16.18
N ASP A 58 -5.80 0.71 -16.32
CA ASP A 58 -5.50 2.01 -16.91
C ASP A 58 -4.39 2.73 -16.11
N PHE A 59 -4.37 2.60 -14.79
CA PHE A 59 -3.27 3.09 -13.95
C PHE A 59 -1.98 2.31 -14.25
N PHE A 60 -2.00 0.97 -14.20
CA PHE A 60 -0.79 0.16 -14.43
C PHE A 60 -0.18 0.30 -15.84
N PHE A 61 -0.97 0.65 -16.85
CA PHE A 61 -0.48 0.84 -18.23
C PHE A 61 -0.24 2.30 -18.65
N LEU A 62 -0.96 3.28 -18.09
CA LEU A 62 -0.84 4.69 -18.48
C LEU A 62 -0.15 5.56 -17.41
N ALA A 63 -0.20 5.17 -16.14
CA ALA A 63 0.40 5.85 -14.99
C ALA A 63 1.70 5.18 -14.53
N THR A 64 2.52 4.67 -15.47
CA THR A 64 3.75 3.89 -15.26
C THR A 64 4.91 4.65 -14.57
N LYS A 65 4.63 5.81 -13.96
CA LYS A 65 5.53 6.62 -13.13
C LYS A 65 5.06 6.75 -11.68
N ASP A 66 3.83 6.38 -11.40
CA ASP A 66 3.11 6.64 -10.15
C ASP A 66 2.99 5.36 -9.29
N LYS A 67 2.60 5.49 -8.01
CA LYS A 67 2.57 4.37 -7.05
C LYS A 67 1.22 4.29 -6.35
N SER A 68 0.60 3.11 -6.29
CA SER A 68 -0.75 2.94 -5.73
C SER A 68 -0.86 2.03 -4.49
N MET A 69 -2.06 2.03 -3.90
CA MET A 69 -2.44 1.37 -2.64
C MET A 69 -3.80 0.64 -2.78
N GLY A 70 -4.22 -0.12 -1.75
CA GLY A 70 -5.59 -0.63 -1.62
C GLY A 70 -5.76 -1.65 -0.47
N GLY A 71 -6.99 -1.84 0.04
CA GLY A 71 -7.32 -2.79 1.11
C GLY A 71 -8.83 -2.90 1.43
N VAL A 72 -9.27 -4.08 1.90
CA VAL A 72 -10.67 -4.43 2.27
C VAL A 72 -10.67 -5.49 3.40
N ASN A 73 -11.76 -5.58 4.19
CA ASN A 73 -12.04 -6.58 5.27
C ASN A 73 -12.62 -7.90 4.66
N ARG A 74 -12.93 -9.04 5.31
CA ARG A 74 -13.13 -9.54 6.72
C ARG A 74 -12.46 -10.96 6.85
N ASN A 75 -12.51 -11.76 7.93
CA ASN A 75 -13.44 -11.98 9.08
C ASN A 75 -12.68 -12.34 10.39
N GLY A 76 -13.39 -12.37 11.54
CA GLY A 76 -12.94 -13.08 12.76
C GLY A 76 -13.02 -12.32 14.09
N ASP A 77 -13.08 -10.99 14.06
CA ASP A 77 -13.07 -10.13 15.26
C ASP A 77 -14.39 -9.33 15.35
N PRO A 78 -15.15 -9.37 16.48
CA PRO A 78 -16.40 -8.64 16.63
C PRO A 78 -16.30 -7.13 16.39
N MET A 79 -15.19 -6.51 16.81
CA MET A 79 -14.91 -5.08 16.64
C MET A 79 -13.98 -4.82 15.44
N GLY A 80 -13.41 -5.86 14.85
CA GLY A 80 -12.51 -5.79 13.69
C GLY A 80 -11.08 -5.35 14.00
N VAL A 81 -10.76 -5.00 15.24
CA VAL A 81 -9.52 -4.33 15.69
C VAL A 81 -8.25 -5.04 15.23
N TYR A 82 -8.21 -6.37 15.30
CA TYR A 82 -7.09 -7.20 14.86
C TYR A 82 -7.32 -7.80 13.47
N CYS A 83 -8.54 -8.29 13.19
CA CYS A 83 -8.94 -8.88 11.91
C CYS A 83 -8.60 -7.98 10.72
N LEU A 84 -9.05 -6.71 10.74
CA LEU A 84 -8.80 -5.74 9.67
C LEU A 84 -7.32 -5.64 9.32
N GLN A 85 -6.46 -5.69 10.34
CA GLN A 85 -5.02 -5.49 10.20
C GLN A 85 -4.34 -6.72 9.58
N GLY A 86 -4.77 -7.92 9.97
CA GLY A 86 -4.35 -9.17 9.32
C GLY A 86 -4.79 -9.24 7.86
N VAL A 87 -6.08 -9.00 7.60
CA VAL A 87 -6.65 -9.02 6.24
C VAL A 87 -6.00 -7.98 5.33
N HIS A 88 -5.80 -6.75 5.81
CA HIS A 88 -5.04 -5.71 5.09
C HIS A 88 -3.63 -6.17 4.73
N MET A 89 -2.91 -6.78 5.68
CA MET A 89 -1.56 -7.26 5.46
C MET A 89 -1.47 -8.44 4.49
N ILE A 90 -2.46 -9.32 4.47
CA ILE A 90 -2.59 -10.41 3.51
C ILE A 90 -2.87 -9.83 2.12
N HIS A 91 -3.95 -9.07 1.94
CA HIS A 91 -4.31 -8.47 0.64
C HIS A 91 -3.18 -7.61 0.06
N CYS A 92 -2.54 -6.76 0.85
CA CYS A 92 -1.38 -5.98 0.39
C CYS A 92 -0.21 -6.86 -0.08
N SER A 93 -0.03 -8.05 0.49
CA SER A 93 1.11 -8.93 0.16
C SER A 93 0.87 -9.82 -1.05
N TYR A 94 -0.38 -10.23 -1.32
CA TYR A 94 -0.74 -10.88 -2.59
C TYR A 94 -0.77 -9.87 -3.74
N ASN A 95 -1.39 -8.70 -3.55
CA ASN A 95 -1.41 -7.62 -4.55
C ASN A 95 0.00 -7.22 -5.03
N ARG A 96 0.98 -7.26 -4.12
CA ARG A 96 2.39 -6.95 -4.40
C ARG A 96 3.06 -7.85 -5.43
N LEU A 97 2.62 -9.11 -5.59
CA LEU A 97 3.15 -10.02 -6.61
C LEU A 97 3.01 -9.43 -8.02
N TRP A 98 1.84 -8.86 -8.30
CA TRP A 98 1.49 -8.22 -9.57
C TRP A 98 1.93 -6.76 -9.62
N GLN A 99 1.52 -5.96 -8.63
CA GLN A 99 1.71 -4.51 -8.65
C GLN A 99 3.20 -4.13 -8.58
N GLY A 100 4.02 -4.92 -7.88
CA GLY A 100 5.46 -4.73 -7.77
C GLY A 100 6.24 -4.83 -9.09
N GLN A 101 5.63 -5.35 -10.17
CA GLN A 101 6.28 -5.41 -11.49
C GLN A 101 6.19 -4.08 -12.26
N PHE A 102 5.28 -3.18 -11.86
CA PHE A 102 5.02 -1.91 -12.54
C PHE A 102 5.36 -0.69 -11.69
N ILE A 103 5.16 -0.80 -10.37
CA ILE A 103 5.24 0.31 -9.42
C ILE A 103 6.02 -0.11 -8.16
N GLN A 104 6.32 0.83 -7.27
CA GLN A 104 6.76 0.50 -5.90
C GLN A 104 5.54 0.57 -4.96
N PRO A 105 4.81 -0.54 -4.74
CA PRO A 105 3.61 -0.55 -3.90
C PRO A 105 3.99 -0.32 -2.43
N GLU A 106 3.30 0.58 -1.75
CA GLU A 106 3.54 0.84 -0.33
C GLU A 106 2.64 -0.01 0.58
N ARG A 107 2.79 0.18 1.91
CA ARG A 107 1.85 -0.32 2.91
C ARG A 107 1.42 0.91 3.70
N ASP A 108 0.15 1.29 3.52
CA ASP A 108 -0.52 2.51 4.00
C ASP A 108 -0.10 2.97 5.42
N MET A 109 -0.33 4.24 5.71
CA MET A 109 -0.09 4.85 7.02
C MET A 109 -0.57 3.96 8.17
N PHE A 110 0.19 3.93 9.26
CA PHE A 110 -0.21 3.24 10.48
C PHE A 110 -0.21 4.17 11.68
N GLN A 111 -1.00 3.83 12.70
CA GLN A 111 -1.00 4.52 13.97
C GLN A 111 -0.06 3.79 14.93
N SER A 112 0.88 4.53 15.51
CA SER A 112 1.95 4.04 16.38
C SER A 112 1.48 3.78 17.82
N ASP A 113 0.35 4.37 18.21
CA ASP A 113 -0.35 4.15 19.49
C ASP A 113 -1.49 3.11 19.39
N HIS A 114 -1.82 2.62 18.18
CA HIS A 114 -2.80 1.56 18.00
C HIS A 114 -2.31 0.24 18.61
N VAL A 115 -3.22 -0.63 19.07
CA VAL A 115 -2.83 -1.90 19.73
C VAL A 115 -2.03 -2.83 18.81
N CYS A 116 -2.31 -2.81 17.50
CA CYS A 116 -1.55 -3.56 16.49
C CYS A 116 -0.28 -2.83 16.00
N ALA A 117 0.10 -1.67 16.56
CA ALA A 117 1.15 -0.81 16.02
C ALA A 117 2.49 -1.52 15.82
N LYS A 118 2.89 -2.41 16.73
CA LYS A 118 4.14 -3.20 16.63
C LYS A 118 4.15 -4.11 15.38
N PHE A 119 3.01 -4.71 15.06
CA PHE A 119 2.81 -5.56 13.88
C PHE A 119 2.85 -4.73 12.59
N HIS A 120 2.22 -3.55 12.57
CA HIS A 120 2.34 -2.62 11.44
C HIS A 120 3.78 -2.12 11.27
N ALA A 121 4.43 -1.66 12.33
CA ALA A 121 5.80 -1.17 12.31
C ALA A 121 6.77 -2.20 11.70
N GLY A 122 6.83 -3.42 12.24
CA GLY A 122 7.69 -4.47 11.70
C GLY A 122 7.34 -4.88 10.26
N SER A 123 6.03 -4.93 9.93
CA SER A 123 5.61 -5.23 8.56
C SER A 123 5.91 -4.10 7.55
N ARG A 124 5.96 -2.83 7.98
CA ARG A 124 6.43 -1.70 7.16
C ARG A 124 7.96 -1.74 7.00
N THR A 125 8.74 -2.09 8.04
CA THR A 125 10.20 -2.26 7.95
C THR A 125 10.60 -3.24 6.85
N ILE A 126 10.01 -4.44 6.85
CA ILE A 126 10.30 -5.48 5.85
C ILE A 126 9.78 -5.06 4.45
N CYS A 127 8.85 -4.12 4.36
CA CYS A 127 8.10 -3.89 3.11
C CYS A 127 8.92 -3.27 1.96
N GLY A 128 10.04 -2.59 2.25
CA GLY A 128 10.88 -1.87 1.28
C GLY A 128 10.25 -0.62 0.64
N GLY A 129 9.01 -0.31 0.98
CA GLY A 129 8.35 0.96 0.66
C GLY A 129 8.75 2.09 1.62
N PRO A 130 8.08 3.25 1.54
CA PRO A 130 8.12 4.25 2.59
C PRO A 130 7.44 3.76 3.87
N ILE A 131 7.64 4.50 4.97
CA ILE A 131 6.95 4.29 6.24
C ILE A 131 6.33 5.63 6.64
N TYR A 132 5.01 5.66 6.76
CA TYR A 132 4.24 6.84 7.13
C TYR A 132 3.38 6.56 8.37
N VAL A 133 3.12 7.60 9.15
CA VAL A 133 2.44 7.52 10.46
C VAL A 133 1.28 8.50 10.50
N SER A 134 0.09 8.03 10.89
CA SER A 134 -1.18 8.79 10.89
C SER A 134 -1.74 9.00 12.30
N ASP A 135 -0.86 9.16 13.29
CA ASP A 135 -1.22 9.46 14.67
C ASP A 135 -1.92 10.82 14.79
N LYS A 136 -2.81 10.95 15.77
CA LYS A 136 -3.23 12.26 16.26
C LYS A 136 -2.04 12.97 16.90
N GLY A 137 -1.84 14.25 16.59
CA GLY A 137 -0.76 15.07 17.16
C GLY A 137 -0.69 14.95 18.69
N GLY A 138 0.53 14.73 19.20
CA GLY A 138 0.79 14.50 20.62
C GLY A 138 0.59 13.06 21.12
N ARG A 139 0.10 12.13 20.28
CA ARG A 139 -0.06 10.69 20.65
C ARG A 139 1.02 9.76 20.08
N HIS A 140 2.09 10.31 19.50
CA HIS A 140 3.18 9.52 18.91
C HIS A 140 3.87 8.57 19.92
N ASN A 141 3.90 7.28 19.60
CA ASN A 141 4.64 6.28 20.35
C ASN A 141 6.12 6.32 19.94
N PHE A 142 6.85 7.30 20.44
CA PHE A 142 8.26 7.51 20.10
C PHE A 142 9.16 6.30 20.41
N ASP A 143 8.81 5.44 21.37
CA ASP A 143 9.56 4.21 21.67
C ASP A 143 9.37 3.10 20.64
N LEU A 144 8.26 3.12 19.89
CA LEU A 144 8.09 2.29 18.71
C LEU A 144 8.77 2.93 17.49
N LEU A 145 8.58 4.23 17.28
CA LEU A 145 9.14 4.93 16.11
C LEU A 145 10.67 4.96 16.12
N ARG A 146 11.31 5.09 17.29
CA ARG A 146 12.78 4.94 17.46
C ARG A 146 13.34 3.59 17.01
N LYS A 147 12.51 2.54 16.89
CA LYS A 147 12.94 1.20 16.43
C LYS A 147 12.88 1.04 14.91
N LEU A 148 12.39 2.06 14.19
CA LEU A 148 12.29 2.09 12.73
C LEU A 148 13.40 2.92 12.07
N VAL A 149 14.23 3.58 12.88
CA VAL A 149 15.33 4.46 12.43
C VAL A 149 16.63 4.08 13.12
N ILE A 150 17.75 4.28 12.42
CA ILE A 150 19.08 4.29 13.05
C ILE A 150 19.33 5.66 13.72
N PRO A 151 20.34 5.78 14.62
CA PRO A 151 20.82 7.08 15.07
C PRO A 151 21.08 8.03 13.89
N GLY A 152 20.59 9.27 13.99
CA GLY A 152 20.52 10.20 12.85
C GLY A 152 19.18 10.17 12.07
N GLY A 153 18.24 9.30 12.43
CA GLY A 153 16.85 9.34 11.92
C GLY A 153 16.63 8.69 10.55
N THR A 154 17.65 8.06 9.96
CA THR A 154 17.52 7.36 8.67
C THR A 154 16.73 6.06 8.85
N ILE A 155 15.73 5.84 7.99
CA ILE A 155 14.97 4.58 7.91
C ILE A 155 15.74 3.60 7.02
N LEU A 156 16.07 2.42 7.55
CA LEU A 156 16.61 1.32 6.75
C LEU A 156 15.50 0.74 5.86
N ARG A 157 15.78 0.59 4.56
CA ARG A 157 14.84 0.02 3.58
C ARG A 157 15.47 -1.19 2.90
N CYS A 158 14.69 -2.26 2.80
CA CYS A 158 15.02 -3.42 1.98
C CYS A 158 15.09 -3.04 0.48
N GLN A 159 15.80 -3.84 -0.31
CA GLN A 159 16.14 -3.56 -1.71
C GLN A 159 14.95 -3.64 -2.68
N HIS A 160 13.96 -4.47 -2.38
CA HIS A 160 12.81 -4.73 -3.24
C HIS A 160 11.50 -4.42 -2.49
N HIS A 161 10.35 -4.59 -3.12
CA HIS A 161 9.10 -4.73 -2.37
C HIS A 161 9.02 -6.13 -1.75
N ALA A 162 8.56 -6.26 -0.50
CA ALA A 162 8.39 -7.58 0.12
C ALA A 162 7.37 -8.44 -0.65
N LEU A 163 7.75 -9.70 -0.89
CA LEU A 163 6.97 -10.73 -1.59
C LEU A 163 6.53 -11.83 -0.61
N LEU A 164 5.55 -12.63 -1.01
CA LEU A 164 5.22 -13.90 -0.35
C LEU A 164 6.36 -14.91 -0.50
N THR A 165 6.50 -15.83 0.46
CA THR A 165 7.30 -17.03 0.24
C THR A 165 6.53 -18.03 -0.64
N ARG A 166 7.26 -18.88 -1.38
CA ARG A 166 6.68 -19.82 -2.36
C ARG A 166 5.66 -20.78 -1.75
N ASP A 167 5.85 -21.14 -0.48
CA ASP A 167 5.02 -22.04 0.33
C ASP A 167 3.90 -21.33 1.10
N SER A 168 3.68 -20.03 0.85
CA SER A 168 2.45 -19.30 1.21
C SER A 168 1.72 -18.76 -0.03
N LEU A 169 2.19 -19.07 -1.24
CA LEU A 169 1.73 -18.42 -2.48
C LEU A 169 0.31 -18.83 -2.92
N PHE A 170 -0.06 -20.10 -2.69
CA PHE A 170 -1.34 -20.67 -3.11
C PHE A 170 -2.26 -21.10 -1.94
N GLU A 171 -1.77 -20.95 -0.71
CA GLU A 171 -2.51 -21.23 0.51
C GLU A 171 -3.43 -20.07 0.90
N ASN A 172 -4.30 -20.26 1.90
CA ASN A 172 -5.29 -19.27 2.31
C ASN A 172 -5.18 -18.92 3.82
N PRO A 173 -4.18 -18.12 4.22
CA PRO A 173 -3.88 -17.77 5.61
C PRO A 173 -4.93 -16.89 6.31
N LEU A 174 -6.12 -16.74 5.73
CA LEU A 174 -7.31 -16.13 6.35
C LEU A 174 -8.32 -17.16 6.88
N PHE A 175 -8.32 -18.39 6.36
CA PHE A 175 -9.43 -19.34 6.55
C PHE A 175 -9.02 -20.81 6.69
N ASP A 176 -7.72 -21.16 6.53
CA ASP A 176 -7.25 -22.55 6.64
C ASP A 176 -6.84 -22.98 8.06
N ASP A 177 -6.78 -22.03 9.01
CA ASP A 177 -6.32 -22.15 10.40
C ASP A 177 -4.96 -22.86 10.59
N LYS A 178 -4.11 -22.86 9.54
CA LYS A 178 -2.85 -23.62 9.48
C LYS A 178 -1.68 -22.80 8.92
N THR A 179 -1.94 -21.97 7.92
CA THR A 179 -0.90 -21.25 7.19
C THR A 179 -0.65 -19.88 7.82
N LEU A 180 0.60 -19.65 8.23
CA LEU A 180 1.07 -18.31 8.55
C LEU A 180 1.44 -17.57 7.26
N LEU A 181 0.98 -16.33 7.12
CA LEU A 181 1.43 -15.42 6.06
C LEU A 181 2.94 -15.17 6.20
N LYS A 182 3.75 -15.82 5.38
CA LYS A 182 5.19 -15.59 5.30
C LYS A 182 5.51 -14.61 4.17
N ILE A 183 6.21 -13.55 4.54
CA ILE A 183 6.71 -12.52 3.62
C ILE A 183 8.22 -12.34 3.82
N TRP A 184 8.93 -12.07 2.73
CA TRP A 184 10.39 -11.92 2.73
C TRP A 184 10.83 -10.75 1.86
N ASN A 185 12.05 -10.27 2.12
CA ASN A 185 12.71 -9.20 1.37
C ASN A 185 14.22 -9.25 1.67
N LEU A 186 15.04 -8.57 0.85
CA LEU A 186 16.50 -8.53 1.01
C LEU A 186 16.97 -7.19 1.59
N ASN A 187 17.89 -7.23 2.55
CA ASN A 187 18.64 -6.05 3.00
C ASN A 187 20.08 -6.16 2.47
N LYS A 188 20.60 -5.08 1.85
CA LYS A 188 21.96 -5.05 1.32
C LYS A 188 23.03 -4.89 2.40
N ILE A 189 22.66 -4.37 3.57
CA ILE A 189 23.58 -4.12 4.68
C ILE A 189 23.74 -5.42 5.48
N PRO A 190 24.90 -6.10 5.45
CA PRO A 190 25.15 -7.23 6.34
C PRO A 190 25.21 -6.73 7.79
N PHE A 191 24.67 -7.51 8.73
CA PHE A 191 24.57 -7.12 10.14
C PHE A 191 25.90 -7.35 10.87
N PHE A 192 26.94 -6.60 10.49
CA PHE A 192 28.17 -6.45 11.25
C PHE A 192 28.14 -5.08 11.95
N MET A 193 27.94 -5.13 13.27
CA MET A 193 27.93 -4.01 14.21
C MET A 193 28.48 -4.48 15.55
#